data_AF-A0A1A8BAM4-F1
#
_entry.id   AF-A0A1A8BAM4-F1
#
_cell.length_a   1.000
_cell.length_b   1.000
_cell.length_c   1.000
_cell.angle_alpha   90.00
_cell.angle_beta   90.00
_cell.angle_gamma   90.00
#
_symmetry.space_group_name_H-M   'P 1'
#
loop_
_entity.id
_entity.type
_entity.pdbx_description
1 polymer ?
#
loop_
_entity_poly.entity_id
_entity_poly.type
_entity_poly.pdbx_seq_one_letter_code
_entity_poly.pdbx_strand_id
1 'polypeptide(L)'
;LPPFFGWSAYVPEGLLTSCTWDYMTFTPSVRAYSMLLFIFVFFLPLFIIIYCYILIFRAIRTTNQAVGKINGSTHSHSSTRDMVKRFHRLQNEWKMAKIALIVILLYVISWSPYSTVALTAFAGYADMLTPYMNSIPAVIAKASAIHNPIIYAITHPKYRIALARYIPCLGTLLCIHPRD
;
A
#
# COMPACT_ATOMS: atom_id res chain seq x y z
N LEU A 1 15.95 7.05 12.28
CA LEU A 1 17.17 7.82 12.61
C LEU A 1 17.18 8.29 14.06
N PRO A 2 16.14 8.95 14.61
CA PRO A 2 16.19 9.51 15.97
C PRO A 2 16.65 8.54 17.08
N PRO A 3 16.31 7.23 17.04
CA PRO A 3 16.81 6.26 18.02
C PRO A 3 18.33 6.08 18.04
N PHE A 4 19.02 6.31 16.91
CA PHE A 4 20.48 6.27 16.86
C PHE A 4 21.14 7.49 17.48
N PHE A 5 20.38 8.57 17.70
CA PHE A 5 20.85 9.83 18.29
C PHE A 5 20.26 10.08 19.69
N GLY A 6 19.79 9.02 20.36
CA GLY A 6 19.33 9.08 21.75
C GLY A 6 17.85 9.40 21.96
N TRP A 7 17.05 9.56 20.90
CA TRP A 7 15.61 9.72 21.03
C TRP A 7 14.88 8.41 20.76
N SER A 8 14.44 7.74 21.83
CA SER A 8 13.99 6.34 21.83
C SER A 8 15.15 5.38 21.51
N ALA A 9 14.87 4.09 21.32
CA ALA A 9 15.85 3.04 21.05
C ALA A 9 15.30 2.00 20.07
N TYR A 10 16.20 1.22 19.47
CA TYR A 10 15.83 -0.07 18.86
C TYR A 10 16.11 -1.18 19.86
N VAL A 11 15.11 -2.00 20.15
CA VAL A 11 15.16 -3.05 21.18
C VAL A 11 14.66 -4.38 20.61
N PRO A 12 15.13 -5.52 21.15
CA PRO A 12 14.55 -6.82 20.82
C PRO A 12 13.05 -6.88 21.14
N GLU A 13 12.26 -7.55 20.31
CA GLU A 13 10.81 -7.69 20.49
C GLU A 13 10.37 -9.15 20.65
N GLY A 14 9.28 -9.35 21.41
CA GLY A 14 8.60 -10.64 21.53
C GLY A 14 9.51 -11.78 22.00
N LEU A 15 9.72 -12.77 21.14
CA LEU A 15 10.59 -13.93 21.38
C LEU A 15 12.10 -13.61 21.29
N LEU A 16 12.48 -12.34 21.19
CA LEU A 16 13.87 -11.86 21.13
C LEU A 16 14.63 -12.31 19.87
N THR A 17 13.91 -12.67 18.80
CA THR A 17 14.47 -13.11 17.52
C THR A 17 14.55 -11.99 16.47
N SER A 18 14.00 -10.82 16.79
CA SER A 18 14.03 -9.65 15.92
C SER A 18 14.03 -8.36 16.76
N CYS A 19 14.39 -7.25 16.12
CA CYS A 19 14.41 -5.93 16.76
C CYS A 19 13.38 -5.00 16.13
N THR A 20 12.92 -4.05 16.92
CA THR A 20 11.99 -3.00 16.51
C THR A 20 12.23 -1.73 17.32
N TRP A 21 11.52 -0.65 17.01
CA TRP A 21 11.60 0.56 17.83
C TRP A 21 10.96 0.31 19.21
N ASP A 22 11.48 0.95 20.24
CA ASP A 22 10.90 0.83 21.57
C ASP A 22 9.52 1.49 21.62
N TYR A 23 8.48 0.67 21.81
CA TYR A 23 7.10 1.06 22.07
C TYR A 23 6.59 0.56 23.44
N MET A 24 7.44 -0.11 24.22
CA MET A 24 7.08 -0.71 25.51
C MET A 24 7.43 0.20 26.68
N THR A 25 8.50 0.99 26.57
CA THR A 25 8.95 1.87 27.64
C THR A 25 7.95 3.01 27.89
N PHE A 26 7.46 3.09 29.13
CA PHE A 26 6.46 4.08 29.54
C PHE A 26 7.08 5.44 29.92
N THR A 27 7.84 6.04 28.99
CA THR A 27 8.36 7.41 29.18
C THR A 27 7.77 8.38 28.16
N PRO A 28 7.59 9.68 28.50
CA PRO A 28 7.06 10.68 27.57
C PRO A 28 7.87 10.77 26.26
N SER A 29 9.20 10.64 26.34
CA SER A 29 10.10 10.71 25.19
C SER A 29 9.86 9.57 24.18
N VAL A 30 9.79 8.33 24.66
CA VAL A 30 9.54 7.13 23.83
C VAL A 30 8.14 7.16 23.23
N ARG A 31 7.15 7.58 24.01
CA ARG A 31 5.76 7.71 23.58
C ARG A 31 5.58 8.80 22.52
N ALA A 32 6.22 9.95 22.68
CA ALA A 32 6.22 11.01 21.67
C ALA A 32 6.82 10.51 20.33
N TYR A 33 7.93 9.77 20.39
CA TYR A 33 8.52 9.16 19.19
C TYR A 33 7.59 8.12 18.55
N SER A 34 6.97 7.25 19.34
CA SER A 34 6.00 6.27 18.85
C SER A 34 4.80 6.93 18.15
N MET A 35 4.26 8.00 18.74
CA MET A 35 3.18 8.78 18.12
C MET A 35 3.58 9.43 16.81
N LEU A 36 4.79 9.98 16.73
CA LEU A 36 5.34 10.52 15.47
C LEU A 36 5.42 9.44 14.38
N LEU A 37 5.87 8.23 14.71
CA LEU A 37 5.89 7.12 13.75
C LEU A 37 4.49 6.80 13.25
N PHE A 38 3.50 6.67 14.14
CA PHE A 38 2.12 6.41 13.71
C PHE A 38 1.57 7.50 12.79
N ILE A 39 1.78 8.77 13.14
CA ILE A 39 1.27 9.88 12.35
C ILE A 39 1.94 9.92 10.97
N PHE A 40 3.26 9.90 10.90
CA PHE A 40 3.99 10.15 9.66
C PHE A 40 4.21 8.92 8.78
N VAL A 41 4.25 7.72 9.36
CA VAL A 41 4.51 6.48 8.62
C VAL A 41 3.20 5.75 8.29
N PHE A 42 2.16 5.92 9.10
CA PHE A 42 0.89 5.21 8.89
C PHE A 42 -0.25 6.14 8.45
N PHE A 43 -0.67 7.07 9.30
CA PHE A 43 -1.91 7.84 9.08
C PHE A 43 -1.78 8.89 7.97
N LEU A 44 -0.71 9.67 7.93
CA LEU A 44 -0.50 10.72 6.94
C LEU A 44 -0.38 10.12 5.51
N PRO A 45 0.45 9.09 5.27
CA PRO A 45 0.48 8.43 3.96
C PRO A 45 -0.89 7.86 3.57
N LEU A 46 -1.60 7.21 4.49
CA LEU A 46 -2.91 6.65 4.23
C LEU A 46 -3.93 7.74 3.84
N PHE A 47 -3.93 8.87 4.54
CA PHE A 47 -4.80 10.01 4.23
C PHE A 47 -4.50 10.58 2.84
N ILE A 48 -3.22 10.81 2.51
CA ILE A 48 -2.80 11.28 1.19
C ILE A 48 -3.26 10.32 0.10
N ILE A 49 -3.08 9.02 0.32
CA ILE A 49 -3.54 7.98 -0.61
C ILE A 49 -5.05 8.08 -0.82
N ILE A 50 -5.84 8.05 0.26
CA ILE A 50 -7.31 8.12 0.18
C ILE A 50 -7.74 9.37 -0.59
N TYR A 51 -7.15 10.51 -0.28
CA TYR A 51 -7.43 11.78 -0.96
C TYR A 51 -7.13 11.69 -2.47
N CYS A 52 -5.95 11.18 -2.85
CA CYS A 52 -5.58 10.98 -4.26
C CYS A 52 -6.57 10.06 -4.99
N TYR A 53 -7.00 8.96 -4.37
CA TYR A 53 -7.97 8.03 -4.97
C TYR A 53 -9.36 8.66 -5.13
N ILE A 54 -9.80 9.50 -4.20
CA ILE A 54 -11.04 10.27 -4.33
C ILE A 54 -10.96 11.19 -5.56
N LEU A 55 -9.84 11.90 -5.75
CA LEU A 55 -9.65 12.76 -6.91
C LEU A 55 -9.64 11.98 -8.23
N ILE A 56 -8.94 10.84 -8.27
CA ILE A 56 -8.91 9.95 -9.44
C ILE A 56 -10.32 9.46 -9.79
N PHE A 57 -11.09 9.00 -8.79
CA PHE A 57 -12.45 8.53 -8.98
C PHE A 57 -13.36 9.64 -9.53
N ARG A 58 -13.25 10.86 -9.00
CA ARG A 58 -14.00 12.02 -9.50
C ARG A 58 -13.64 12.33 -10.96
N ALA A 59 -12.36 12.33 -11.31
CA ALA A 59 -11.90 12.59 -12.69
C ALA A 59 -12.44 11.56 -13.70
N ILE A 60 -12.47 10.28 -13.31
CA ILE A 60 -13.02 9.20 -14.13
C ILE A 60 -14.52 9.36 -14.33
N ARG A 61 -15.27 9.71 -13.27
CA ARG A 61 -16.72 9.93 -13.36
C ARG A 61 -17.06 11.09 -14.29
N THR A 62 -16.36 12.22 -14.15
CA THR A 62 -16.54 13.40 -15.02
C THR A 62 -16.23 13.08 -16.48
N THR A 63 -15.15 12.34 -16.74
CA THR A 63 -14.76 11.97 -18.11
C THR A 63 -15.76 10.98 -18.74
N ASN A 64 -16.25 9.99 -17.97
CA ASN A 64 -17.30 9.07 -18.44
C ASN A 64 -18.58 9.83 -18.86
N GLN A 65 -19.00 10.81 -18.06
CA GLN A 65 -20.18 11.63 -18.37
C GLN A 65 -19.98 12.49 -19.63
N ALA A 66 -18.78 13.05 -19.83
CA ALA A 66 -18.46 13.83 -21.01
C ALA A 66 -18.49 12.99 -22.30
N VAL A 67 -17.92 11.77 -22.26
CA VAL A 67 -17.94 10.84 -23.40
C VAL A 67 -19.37 10.37 -23.71
N GLY A 68 -20.18 10.08 -22.69
CA GLY A 68 -21.56 9.65 -22.87
C GLY A 68 -22.46 10.69 -23.56
N LYS A 69 -22.19 12.00 -23.36
CA LYS A 69 -22.92 13.09 -24.02
C LYS A 69 -22.56 13.27 -25.50
N ILE A 70 -21.34 12.88 -25.89
CA ILE A 70 -20.84 13.03 -27.27
C ILE A 70 -21.43 11.97 -28.20
N ASN A 71 -21.71 10.76 -27.70
CA ASN A 71 -22.41 9.74 -28.49
C ASN A 71 -23.82 10.17 -28.95
N GLY A 72 -24.39 11.25 -28.37
CA GLY A 72 -25.67 11.82 -28.79
C GLY A 72 -25.59 13.12 -29.60
N SER A 73 -24.40 13.72 -29.80
CA SER A 73 -24.26 15.06 -30.40
C SER A 73 -23.19 15.08 -31.50
N THR A 74 -23.62 15.28 -32.75
CA THR A 74 -22.79 15.34 -33.96
C THR A 74 -21.94 16.62 -34.00
N HIS A 75 -20.84 16.71 -33.24
CA HIS A 75 -19.88 17.81 -33.34
C HIS A 75 -18.42 17.33 -33.48
N SER A 76 -17.68 18.05 -34.35
CA SER A 76 -16.25 17.92 -34.75
C SER A 76 -15.54 16.57 -34.51
N HIS A 77 -15.25 15.89 -35.62
CA HIS A 77 -14.54 14.61 -35.67
C HIS A 77 -13.12 14.59 -35.04
N SER A 78 -12.48 15.76 -34.87
CA SER A 78 -11.17 15.89 -34.23
C SER A 78 -11.27 15.89 -32.70
N SER A 79 -12.13 16.74 -32.13
CA SER A 79 -12.35 16.89 -30.69
C SER A 79 -12.88 15.61 -30.03
N THR A 80 -13.72 14.87 -30.75
CA THR A 80 -14.23 13.56 -30.31
C THR A 80 -13.13 12.51 -30.21
N ARG A 81 -12.18 12.49 -31.17
CA ARG A 81 -11.07 11.52 -31.18
C ARG A 81 -10.12 11.72 -30.02
N ASP A 82 -9.81 12.97 -29.67
CA ASP A 82 -8.93 13.29 -28.55
C ASP A 82 -9.56 12.97 -27.20
N MET A 83 -10.88 13.16 -27.06
CA MET A 83 -11.59 12.80 -25.84
C MET A 83 -11.65 11.29 -25.63
N VAL A 84 -11.91 10.52 -26.69
CA VAL A 84 -11.88 9.04 -26.64
C VAL A 84 -10.48 8.52 -26.29
N LYS A 85 -9.41 9.09 -26.87
CA LYS A 85 -8.03 8.76 -26.49
C LYS A 85 -7.76 9.05 -25.01
N ARG A 86 -8.19 10.22 -24.50
CA ARG A 86 -8.03 10.60 -23.08
C ARG A 86 -8.78 9.65 -22.16
N PHE A 87 -9.97 9.21 -22.58
CA PHE A 87 -10.76 8.23 -21.85
C PHE A 87 -10.06 6.88 -21.73
N HIS A 88 -9.55 6.32 -22.83
CA HIS A 88 -8.78 5.08 -22.81
C HIS A 88 -7.52 5.19 -21.94
N ARG A 89 -6.81 6.32 -21.99
CA ARG A 89 -5.64 6.56 -21.12
C ARG A 89 -6.02 6.52 -19.64
N LEU A 90 -7.07 7.26 -19.26
CA LEU A 90 -7.57 7.29 -17.89
C LEU A 90 -8.07 5.91 -17.41
N GLN A 91 -8.68 5.10 -18.29
CA GLN A 91 -9.04 3.72 -17.95
C GLN A 91 -7.82 2.84 -17.66
N ASN A 92 -6.74 2.98 -18.43
CA ASN A 92 -5.51 2.24 -18.18
C ASN A 92 -4.82 2.70 -16.88
N GLU A 93 -4.75 4.01 -16.64
CA GLU A 93 -4.27 4.58 -15.38
C GLU A 93 -5.11 4.08 -14.18
N TRP A 94 -6.44 4.00 -14.34
CA TRP A 94 -7.34 3.46 -13.33
C TRP A 94 -7.10 1.97 -13.03
N LYS A 95 -6.83 1.16 -14.05
CA LYS A 95 -6.44 -0.25 -13.86
C LYS A 95 -5.17 -0.34 -13.02
N MET A 96 -4.17 0.50 -13.28
CA MET A 96 -2.93 0.52 -12.50
C MET A 96 -3.17 1.03 -11.07
N ALA A 97 -4.02 2.04 -10.92
CA ALA A 97 -4.44 2.55 -9.61
C ALA A 97 -5.16 1.47 -8.79
N LYS A 98 -6.01 0.63 -9.39
CA LYS A 98 -6.62 -0.51 -8.70
C LYS A 98 -5.59 -1.50 -8.15
N ILE A 99 -4.55 -1.81 -8.93
CA ILE A 99 -3.47 -2.69 -8.49
C ILE A 99 -2.72 -2.08 -7.30
N ALA A 100 -2.36 -0.80 -7.40
CA ALA A 100 -1.73 -0.08 -6.28
C ALA A 100 -2.62 -0.04 -5.04
N LEU A 101 -3.95 0.07 -5.20
CA LEU A 101 -4.90 0.04 -4.07
C LEU A 101 -4.89 -1.31 -3.37
N ILE A 102 -4.85 -2.42 -4.12
CA ILE A 102 -4.75 -3.77 -3.54
C ILE A 102 -3.48 -3.91 -2.71
N VAL A 103 -2.35 -3.43 -3.23
CA VAL A 103 -1.06 -3.45 -2.52
C VAL A 103 -1.13 -2.65 -1.21
N ILE A 104 -1.71 -1.45 -1.26
CA ILE A 104 -1.86 -0.57 -0.09
C ILE A 104 -2.78 -1.21 0.96
N LEU A 105 -3.93 -1.75 0.54
CA LEU A 105 -4.86 -2.41 1.46
C LEU A 105 -4.20 -3.60 2.13
N LEU A 106 -3.44 -4.40 1.38
CA LEU A 106 -2.71 -5.52 1.96
C LEU A 106 -1.65 -5.06 2.96
N TYR A 107 -0.91 -4.00 2.64
CA TYR A 107 0.03 -3.38 3.58
C TYR A 107 -0.66 -2.95 4.87
N VAL A 108 -1.78 -2.22 4.77
CA VAL A 108 -2.56 -1.77 5.95
C VAL A 108 -3.04 -2.97 6.76
N ILE A 109 -3.59 -4.01 6.11
CA ILE A 109 -4.08 -5.22 6.79
C ILE A 109 -2.94 -5.95 7.49
N SER A 110 -1.78 -6.11 6.84
CA SER A 110 -0.62 -6.78 7.44
C SER A 110 -0.02 -6.02 8.62
N TRP A 111 -0.01 -4.68 8.56
CA TRP A 111 0.56 -3.85 9.63
C TRP A 111 -0.43 -3.52 10.76
N SER A 112 -1.73 -3.65 10.53
CA SER A 112 -2.76 -3.31 11.51
C SER A 112 -2.62 -4.12 12.82
N PRO A 113 -2.45 -5.46 12.81
CA PRO A 113 -2.27 -6.22 14.04
C PRO A 113 -1.06 -5.73 14.86
N TYR A 114 0.07 -5.48 14.20
CA TYR A 114 1.28 -5.00 14.88
C TYR A 114 1.10 -3.59 15.44
N SER A 115 0.42 -2.73 14.67
CA SER A 115 0.04 -1.38 15.09
C SER A 115 -0.85 -1.41 16.34
N THR A 116 -1.83 -2.31 16.42
CA THR A 116 -2.70 -2.45 17.59
C THR A 116 -1.96 -2.90 18.84
N VAL A 117 -0.96 -3.77 18.69
CA VAL A 117 -0.08 -4.18 19.80
C VAL A 117 0.73 -3.01 20.32
N ALA A 118 1.39 -2.27 19.42
CA ALA A 118 2.16 -1.09 19.80
C ALA A 118 1.29 0.03 20.41
N LEU A 119 0.04 0.21 19.94
CA LEU A 119 -0.91 1.15 20.54
C LEU A 119 -1.41 0.69 21.91
N THR A 120 -1.58 -0.62 22.12
CA THR A 120 -1.92 -1.20 23.43
C THR A 120 -0.79 -0.94 24.45
N ALA A 121 0.45 -1.19 24.06
CA ALA A 121 1.62 -0.86 24.86
C ALA A 121 1.72 0.64 25.14
N PHE A 122 1.53 1.46 24.10
CA PHE A 122 1.47 2.91 24.22
C PHE A 122 0.39 3.37 25.20
N ALA A 123 -0.77 2.71 25.25
CA ALA A 123 -1.86 3.05 26.17
C ALA A 123 -1.54 2.71 27.64
N GLY A 124 -0.41 2.03 27.92
CA GLY A 124 0.02 1.64 29.26
C GLY A 124 -0.31 0.20 29.61
N TYR A 125 -0.77 -0.60 28.66
CA TYR A 125 -1.11 -2.02 28.88
C TYR A 125 -0.02 -2.97 28.35
N ALA A 126 1.24 -2.55 28.42
CA ALA A 126 2.38 -3.35 27.96
C ALA A 126 2.50 -4.68 28.72
N ASP A 127 2.19 -4.69 30.02
CA ASP A 127 2.28 -5.87 30.89
C ASP A 127 1.30 -7.00 30.49
N MET A 128 0.26 -6.68 29.72
CA MET A 128 -0.71 -7.66 29.21
C MET A 128 -0.23 -8.34 27.91
N LEU A 129 0.85 -7.85 27.30
CA LEU A 129 1.33 -8.34 26.01
C LEU A 129 2.28 -9.52 26.18
N THR A 130 1.81 -10.70 25.81
CA THR A 130 2.67 -11.90 25.79
C THR A 130 3.69 -11.84 24.64
N PRO A 131 4.81 -12.58 24.72
CA PRO A 131 5.78 -12.67 23.63
C PRO A 131 5.18 -13.08 22.28
N TYR A 132 4.15 -13.94 22.27
CA TYR A 132 3.45 -14.36 21.06
C TYR A 132 2.55 -13.26 20.49
N MET A 133 1.87 -12.50 21.36
CA MET A 133 1.07 -11.33 20.96
C MET A 133 1.93 -10.25 20.31
N ASN A 134 3.21 -10.16 20.64
CA ASN A 134 4.16 -9.29 19.95
C ASN A 134 4.70 -9.92 18.66
N SER A 135 5.15 -11.18 18.74
CA SER A 135 5.91 -11.81 17.65
C SER A 135 5.07 -12.16 16.43
N ILE A 136 3.87 -12.70 16.60
CA ILE A 136 3.03 -13.13 15.47
C ILE A 136 2.63 -11.93 14.60
N PRO A 137 2.08 -10.83 15.17
CA PRO A 137 1.82 -9.61 14.41
C PRO A 137 3.06 -9.01 13.76
N ALA A 138 4.22 -9.04 14.43
CA ALA A 138 5.47 -8.55 13.88
C ALA A 138 5.88 -9.32 12.60
N VAL A 139 5.76 -10.66 12.61
CA VAL A 139 6.05 -11.48 11.44
C VAL A 139 5.09 -11.18 10.29
N ILE A 140 3.80 -11.03 10.56
CA ILE A 140 2.79 -10.68 9.54
C ILE A 140 3.12 -9.31 8.92
N ALA A 141 3.46 -8.32 9.75
CA ALA A 141 3.86 -7.00 9.28
C ALA A 141 5.11 -7.06 8.39
N LYS A 142 6.15 -7.81 8.80
CA LYS A 142 7.38 -7.98 8.02
C LYS A 142 7.13 -8.74 6.70
N ALA A 143 6.25 -9.74 6.70
CA ALA A 143 5.87 -10.49 5.50
C ALA A 143 5.14 -9.62 4.44
N SER A 144 4.60 -8.46 4.81
CA SER A 144 3.97 -7.56 3.83
C SER A 144 4.86 -7.21 2.64
N ALA A 145 6.18 -7.14 2.85
CA ALA A 145 7.15 -6.79 1.82
C ALA A 145 7.22 -7.81 0.67
N ILE A 146 6.95 -9.09 0.93
CA ILE A 146 7.01 -10.14 -0.10
C ILE A 146 5.75 -10.19 -0.96
N HIS A 147 4.65 -9.58 -0.52
CA HIS A 147 3.40 -9.60 -1.28
C HIS A 147 3.43 -8.69 -2.52
N ASN A 148 4.20 -7.60 -2.51
CA ASN A 148 4.19 -6.62 -3.59
C ASN A 148 4.64 -7.22 -4.94
N PRO A 149 5.80 -7.91 -5.03
CA PRO A 149 6.21 -8.54 -6.29
C PRO A 149 5.23 -9.61 -6.76
N ILE A 150 4.61 -10.37 -5.85
CA ILE A 150 3.63 -11.41 -6.17
C ILE A 150 2.38 -10.78 -6.80
N ILE A 151 1.83 -9.72 -6.20
CA ILE A 151 0.68 -9.00 -6.75
C ILE A 151 1.00 -8.46 -8.14
N TYR A 152 2.17 -7.84 -8.33
CA TYR A 152 2.57 -7.33 -9.64
C TYR A 152 2.76 -8.45 -10.68
N ALA A 153 3.33 -9.58 -10.29
CA ALA A 153 3.48 -10.76 -11.15
C ALA A 153 2.14 -11.33 -11.63
N ILE A 154 1.08 -11.19 -10.85
CA ILE A 154 -0.25 -11.72 -11.20
C ILE A 154 -1.09 -10.67 -11.95
N THR A 155 -0.99 -9.40 -11.57
CA THR A 155 -1.98 -8.39 -11.96
C THR A 155 -1.43 -7.28 -12.87
N HIS A 156 -0.13 -7.00 -12.87
CA HIS A 156 0.43 -5.84 -13.56
C HIS A 156 0.88 -6.20 -15.00
N PRO A 157 0.19 -5.73 -16.06
CA PRO A 157 0.37 -6.21 -17.44
C PRO A 157 1.82 -6.07 -17.95
N LYS A 158 2.40 -4.88 -17.80
CA LYS A 158 3.80 -4.65 -18.24
C LYS A 158 4.82 -5.47 -17.44
N TYR A 159 4.52 -5.74 -16.17
CA TYR A 159 5.41 -6.50 -15.29
C TYR A 159 5.35 -7.99 -15.67
N ARG A 160 4.15 -8.51 -15.96
CA ARG A 160 3.93 -9.86 -16.49
C ARG A 160 4.73 -10.11 -17.77
N ILE A 161 4.65 -9.21 -18.75
CA ILE A 161 5.39 -9.32 -20.02
C ILE A 161 6.91 -9.33 -19.75
N ALA A 162 7.40 -8.42 -18.91
CA ALA A 162 8.81 -8.39 -18.55
C ALA A 162 9.24 -9.68 -17.83
N LEU A 163 8.44 -10.16 -16.89
CA LEU A 163 8.71 -11.39 -16.14
C LEU A 163 8.81 -12.61 -17.06
N ALA A 164 7.88 -12.77 -18.00
CA ALA A 164 7.92 -13.85 -18.98
C ALA A 164 9.16 -13.78 -19.90
N ARG A 165 9.62 -12.57 -20.22
CA ARG A 165 10.82 -12.35 -21.04
C ARG A 165 12.12 -12.69 -20.31
N TYR A 166 12.25 -12.30 -19.04
CA TYR A 166 13.49 -12.46 -18.27
C TYR A 166 13.54 -13.74 -17.43
N ILE A 167 12.40 -14.28 -17.01
CA ILE A 167 12.28 -15.51 -16.22
C ILE A 167 11.20 -16.42 -16.83
N PRO A 168 11.52 -17.17 -17.92
CA PRO A 168 10.54 -17.93 -18.69
C PRO A 168 9.77 -18.98 -17.87
N CYS A 169 10.42 -19.62 -16.89
CA CYS A 169 9.79 -20.61 -16.02
C CYS A 169 8.60 -20.03 -15.22
N LEU A 170 8.74 -18.80 -14.71
CA LEU A 170 7.65 -18.09 -14.01
C LEU A 170 6.58 -17.63 -15.00
N GLY A 171 6.94 -17.30 -16.23
CA GLY A 171 5.99 -16.96 -17.30
C GLY A 171 5.07 -18.13 -17.66
N THR A 172 5.62 -19.35 -17.77
CA THR A 172 4.84 -20.57 -18.02
C THR A 172 3.93 -20.91 -16.84
N LEU A 173 4.45 -20.81 -15.60
CA LEU A 173 3.68 -21.11 -14.38
C LEU A 173 2.52 -20.12 -14.15
N LEU A 174 2.70 -18.85 -14.51
CA LEU A 174 1.67 -17.80 -14.43
C LEU A 174 0.79 -17.71 -15.69
N CYS A 175 0.90 -18.68 -16.59
CA CYS A 175 0.17 -18.76 -17.87
C CYS A 175 0.16 -17.43 -18.64
N ILE A 176 1.30 -16.75 -18.69
CA ILE A 176 1.42 -15.45 -19.36
C ILE A 176 1.46 -15.70 -20.87
N HIS A 177 0.37 -15.39 -21.57
CA HIS A 177 0.31 -15.58 -23.01
C HIS A 177 1.06 -14.45 -23.73
N PRO A 178 1.79 -14.72 -24.83
CA PRO A 178 2.52 -13.69 -25.59
C PRO A 178 1.66 -12.58 -26.22
N ARG A 179 0.33 -12.60 -26.01
CA ARG A 179 -0.65 -11.69 -26.62
C ARG A 179 -1.35 -10.73 -25.65
N ASP A 180 -1.01 -10.75 -24.36
CA ASP A 180 -1.51 -9.80 -23.34
C ASP A 180 -0.70 -8.49 -23.29
#